data_AF-A0A2N2IZL6-F1
#
_entry.id   AF-A0A2N2IZL6-F1
#
_cell.length_a   1.000
_cell.length_b   1.000
_cell.length_c   1.000
_cell.angle_alpha   90.00
_cell.angle_beta   90.00
_cell.angle_gamma   90.00
#
_symmetry.space_group_name_H-M   'P 1'
#
loop_
_entity.id
_entity.type
_entity.pdbx_description
1 polymer ?
#
loop_
_entity_poly.entity_id
_entity_poly.type
_entity_poly.pdbx_seq_one_letter_code
_entity_poly.pdbx_strand_id
1 'polypeptide(L)'
;MINPVWIDIAANPEEFTQIKEIEAFQDVVFLWVLREDGKVIVGIEEPWRFPEAFDPSLHDTLEKMKEYFEENKKFFEKDGSGGHPTLAAWFADDGRSSCYAGAAYIGGELKFNKSSGKWELSNKSGRFGRIDEIREGTVTLEEVTEKMTEAADIIGESVGIDVTLDIYPK
;
A
#
# COMPACT_ATOMS: atom_id res chain seq x y z
N MET A 1 8.18 5.86 10.74
CA MET A 1 7.47 5.25 9.60
C MET A 1 8.30 5.57 8.36
N ILE A 2 8.41 4.63 7.42
CA ILE A 2 9.23 4.77 6.20
C ILE A 2 8.25 4.91 5.03
N ASN A 3 8.60 5.69 4.01
CA ASN A 3 7.78 5.74 2.80
C ASN A 3 7.72 4.34 2.19
N PRO A 4 6.53 3.79 1.93
CA PRO A 4 6.42 2.48 1.33
C PRO A 4 7.03 2.48 -0.08
N VAL A 5 7.63 1.36 -0.44
CA VAL A 5 7.94 1.07 -1.84
C VAL A 5 6.65 0.61 -2.49
N TRP A 6 6.20 1.40 -3.47
CA TRP A 6 4.94 1.19 -4.17
C TRP A 6 5.16 0.38 -5.44
N ILE A 7 4.25 -0.56 -5.67
CA ILE A 7 4.16 -1.41 -6.86
C ILE A 7 2.84 -1.08 -7.54
N ASP A 8 2.90 -0.74 -8.82
CA ASP A 8 1.72 -0.65 -9.68
C ASP A 8 1.33 -2.06 -10.08
N ILE A 9 0.39 -2.64 -9.34
CA ILE A 9 -0.02 -4.04 -9.51
C ILE A 9 -0.75 -4.28 -10.84
N ALA A 10 -1.26 -3.23 -11.49
CA ALA A 10 -1.88 -3.33 -12.81
C ALA A 10 -0.82 -3.31 -13.92
N ALA A 11 0.24 -2.52 -13.77
CA ALA A 11 1.33 -2.45 -14.74
C ALA A 11 2.33 -3.62 -14.60
N ASN A 12 2.65 -4.00 -13.37
CA ASN A 12 3.65 -5.01 -13.02
C ASN A 12 3.08 -6.03 -12.02
N PRO A 13 2.04 -6.80 -12.37
CA PRO A 13 1.46 -7.80 -11.46
C PRO A 13 2.50 -8.84 -11.03
N GLU A 14 3.49 -9.15 -11.88
CA GLU A 14 4.52 -10.15 -11.61
C GLU A 14 5.37 -9.82 -10.37
N GLU A 15 5.71 -8.55 -10.15
CA GLU A 15 6.43 -8.06 -8.96
C GLU A 15 5.65 -8.33 -7.67
N PHE A 16 4.32 -8.40 -7.75
CA PHE A 16 3.45 -8.66 -6.60
C PHE A 16 2.97 -10.12 -6.52
N THR A 17 2.96 -10.87 -7.63
CA THR A 17 2.49 -12.27 -7.64
C THR A 17 3.38 -13.23 -6.87
N GLN A 18 4.60 -12.87 -6.48
CA GLN A 18 5.39 -13.70 -5.56
C GLN A 18 4.79 -13.72 -4.14
N ILE A 19 3.92 -12.75 -3.81
CA ILE A 19 3.32 -12.63 -2.48
C ILE A 19 2.42 -13.81 -2.12
N LYS A 20 1.76 -14.44 -3.10
CA LYS A 20 0.94 -15.64 -2.85
C LYS A 20 1.77 -16.89 -2.53
N GLU A 21 3.05 -16.91 -2.89
CA GLU A 21 3.92 -18.10 -2.71
C GLU A 21 4.77 -18.04 -1.44
N ILE A 22 4.86 -16.86 -0.81
CA ILE A 22 5.68 -16.62 0.37
C ILE A 22 4.77 -16.49 1.60
N GLU A 23 4.75 -17.53 2.42
CA GLU A 23 3.95 -17.60 3.66
C GLU A 23 4.23 -16.43 4.62
N ALA A 24 5.46 -15.90 4.61
CA ALA A 24 5.88 -14.76 5.41
C ALA A 24 5.09 -13.48 5.11
N PHE A 25 4.48 -13.33 3.92
CA PHE A 25 3.62 -12.17 3.62
C PHE A 25 2.28 -12.18 4.34
N GLN A 26 1.85 -13.31 4.90
CA GLN A 26 0.67 -13.34 5.75
C GLN A 26 0.85 -12.53 7.05
N ASP A 27 2.09 -12.18 7.39
CA ASP A 27 2.43 -11.32 8.52
C ASP A 27 2.70 -9.86 8.12
N VAL A 28 2.49 -9.52 6.84
CA VAL A 28 2.73 -8.17 6.30
C VAL A 28 1.44 -7.38 6.23
N VAL A 29 1.53 -6.12 6.65
CA VAL A 29 0.53 -5.10 6.37
C VAL A 29 1.00 -4.32 5.15
N PHE A 30 0.28 -4.48 4.05
CA PHE A 30 0.49 -3.69 2.85
C PHE A 30 -0.37 -2.43 2.93
N LEU A 31 0.12 -1.34 2.34
CA LEU A 31 -0.67 -0.16 2.07
C LEU A 31 -1.23 -0.25 0.66
N TRP A 32 -2.46 0.18 0.45
CA TRP A 32 -3.05 0.28 -0.89
C TRP A 32 -3.62 1.66 -1.14
N VAL A 33 -3.66 2.06 -2.40
CA VAL A 33 -4.29 3.30 -2.86
C VAL A 33 -4.99 3.04 -4.18
N LEU A 34 -6.28 3.40 -4.25
CA LEU A 34 -7.00 3.64 -5.50
C LEU A 34 -6.79 5.10 -5.89
N ARG A 35 -6.27 5.32 -7.08
CA ARG A 35 -6.00 6.63 -7.66
C ARG A 35 -7.24 7.20 -8.35
N GLU A 36 -7.26 8.52 -8.56
CA GLU A 36 -8.31 9.21 -9.31
C GLU A 36 -8.45 8.72 -10.77
N ASP A 37 -7.39 8.15 -11.35
CA ASP A 37 -7.42 7.54 -12.69
C ASP A 37 -7.87 6.08 -12.71
N GLY A 38 -8.37 5.55 -11.58
CA GLY A 38 -8.90 4.19 -11.45
C GLY A 38 -7.84 3.10 -11.26
N LYS A 39 -6.56 3.47 -11.17
CA LYS A 39 -5.48 2.50 -10.94
C LYS A 39 -5.28 2.22 -9.47
N VAL A 40 -4.88 0.98 -9.16
CA VAL A 40 -4.51 0.57 -7.80
C VAL A 40 -3.01 0.36 -7.70
N ILE A 41 -2.42 0.91 -6.65
CA ILE A 41 -1.03 0.65 -6.26
C ILE A 41 -1.02 0.04 -4.86
N VAL A 42 -0.07 -0.86 -4.62
CA VAL A 42 0.12 -1.53 -3.31
C VAL A 42 1.58 -1.34 -2.89
N GLY A 43 1.84 -1.08 -1.61
CA GLY A 43 3.18 -0.81 -1.12
C GLY A 43 3.47 -1.41 0.24
N ILE A 44 4.76 -1.55 0.54
CA ILE A 44 5.27 -2.10 1.80
C ILE A 44 6.24 -1.10 2.44
N GLU A 45 6.07 -0.83 3.73
CA GLU A 45 6.88 0.18 4.45
C GLU A 45 8.32 -0.26 4.70
N GLU A 46 8.54 -1.56 4.95
CA GLU A 46 9.85 -2.14 5.25
C GLU A 46 10.21 -3.20 4.18
N PRO A 47 10.41 -2.79 2.91
CA PRO A 47 10.61 -3.72 1.79
C PRO A 47 11.82 -4.64 1.99
N TRP A 48 12.87 -4.17 2.70
CA TRP A 48 14.06 -4.94 3.03
C TRP A 48 13.83 -6.11 3.99
N ARG A 49 12.66 -6.19 4.64
CA ARG A 49 12.31 -7.37 5.44
C ARG A 49 11.89 -8.56 4.57
N PHE A 50 11.58 -8.29 3.30
CA PHE A 50 11.10 -9.26 2.32
C PHE A 50 11.79 -9.02 0.97
N PRO A 51 13.13 -9.02 0.91
CA PRO A 51 13.86 -8.74 -0.33
C PRO A 51 13.44 -9.66 -1.47
N GLU A 52 13.06 -10.90 -1.16
CA GLU A 52 12.56 -11.89 -2.11
C GLU A 52 11.27 -11.49 -2.86
N ALA A 53 10.51 -10.48 -2.40
CA ALA A 53 9.37 -9.95 -3.16
C ALA A 53 9.80 -9.12 -4.37
N PHE A 54 11.06 -8.70 -4.43
CA PHE A 54 11.53 -7.71 -5.40
C PHE A 54 12.52 -8.33 -6.38
N ASP A 55 12.74 -7.63 -7.49
CA ASP A 55 13.77 -8.04 -8.45
C ASP A 55 15.15 -8.12 -7.75
N PRO A 56 15.94 -9.19 -7.97
CA PRO A 56 17.26 -9.35 -7.36
C PRO A 56 18.21 -8.17 -7.56
N SER A 57 18.06 -7.41 -8.65
CA SER A 57 18.84 -6.19 -8.91
C SER A 57 18.58 -5.06 -7.89
N LEU A 58 17.45 -5.12 -7.18
CA LEU A 58 17.09 -4.15 -6.14
C LEU A 58 17.63 -4.53 -4.75
N HIS A 59 18.12 -5.75 -4.54
CA HIS A 59 18.52 -6.23 -3.20
C HIS A 59 19.61 -5.36 -2.54
N ASP A 60 20.63 -4.94 -3.29
CA ASP A 60 21.68 -4.05 -2.78
C ASP A 60 21.11 -2.68 -2.39
N THR A 61 20.05 -2.23 -3.07
CA THR A 61 19.35 -0.98 -2.75
C THR A 61 18.52 -1.15 -1.48
N LEU A 62 17.81 -2.27 -1.34
CA LEU A 62 17.02 -2.59 -0.15
C LEU A 62 17.90 -2.69 1.11
N GLU A 63 19.10 -3.28 1.03
CA GLU A 63 20.01 -3.36 2.17
C GLU A 63 20.52 -1.95 2.57
N LYS A 64 20.86 -1.09 1.59
CA LYS A 64 21.21 0.32 1.89
C LYS A 64 20.05 1.09 2.53
N MET A 65 18.81 0.81 2.13
CA MET A 65 17.63 1.40 2.76
C MET A 65 17.48 0.97 4.21
N LYS A 66 17.73 -0.32 4.51
CA LYS A 66 17.75 -0.86 5.86
C LYS A 66 18.83 -0.20 6.72
N GLU A 67 20.06 -0.14 6.23
CA GLU A 67 21.18 0.50 6.94
C GLU A 67 20.86 1.96 7.27
N TYR A 68 20.38 2.73 6.28
CA TYR A 68 19.97 4.12 6.48
C TYR A 68 18.85 4.25 7.51
N PHE A 69 17.86 3.37 7.48
CA PHE A 69 16.77 3.39 8.45
C PHE A 69 17.26 3.09 9.87
N GLU A 70 18.10 2.06 10.04
CA GLU A 70 18.64 1.68 11.35
C GLU A 70 19.51 2.78 11.96
N GLU A 71 20.36 3.43 11.15
CA GLU A 71 21.19 4.57 11.57
C GLU A 71 20.35 5.77 12.01
N ASN A 72 19.20 5.98 11.36
CA ASN A 72 18.33 7.15 11.58
C ASN A 72 17.06 6.83 12.39
N LYS A 73 16.96 5.62 12.98
CA LYS A 73 15.76 5.13 13.67
C LYS A 73 15.20 6.11 14.70
N LYS A 74 16.07 6.74 15.48
CA LYS A 74 15.69 7.74 16.50
C LYS A 74 15.05 9.01 15.93
N PHE A 75 15.34 9.35 14.68
CA PHE A 75 14.73 10.49 13.98
C PHE A 75 13.31 10.13 13.52
N PHE A 76 13.12 8.92 12.98
CA PHE A 76 11.83 8.42 12.52
C PHE A 76 10.82 8.10 13.63
N GLU A 77 11.30 7.78 14.84
CA GLU A 77 10.46 7.56 16.02
C GLU A 77 9.98 8.85 16.70
N LYS A 78 10.70 9.97 16.53
CA LYS A 78 10.51 11.18 17.36
C LYS A 78 9.41 12.14 16.89
N ASP A 79 9.27 12.31 15.58
CA ASP A 79 8.38 13.34 15.04
C ASP A 79 7.02 12.81 14.56
N GLY A 80 6.78 11.49 14.60
CA GLY A 80 5.60 10.89 13.95
C GLY A 80 5.46 11.25 12.45
N SER A 81 6.51 11.88 11.89
CA SER A 81 6.54 12.58 10.61
C SER A 81 7.17 11.76 9.51
N GLY A 82 7.36 10.45 9.76
CA GLY A 82 7.91 9.48 8.81
C GLY A 82 7.04 9.26 7.56
N GLY A 83 6.35 10.29 7.08
CA GLY A 83 5.50 10.25 5.92
C GLY A 83 4.28 9.39 6.19
N HIS A 84 3.25 9.96 6.82
CA HIS A 84 1.92 9.46 6.49
C HIS A 84 1.74 9.69 4.98
N PRO A 85 1.26 8.70 4.23
CA PRO A 85 1.40 8.63 2.78
C PRO A 85 0.86 9.92 2.16
N THR A 86 1.73 10.64 1.49
CA THR A 86 1.34 11.32 0.25
C THR A 86 1.80 10.32 -0.80
N LEU A 87 0.98 10.04 -1.83
CA LEU A 87 1.31 9.07 -2.87
C LEU A 87 2.80 9.09 -3.19
N ALA A 88 3.37 7.91 -3.43
CA ALA A 88 4.71 7.75 -3.97
C ALA A 88 5.04 8.98 -4.82
N ALA A 89 6.05 9.77 -4.43
CA ALA A 89 6.67 10.58 -5.45
C ALA A 89 7.26 9.54 -6.41
N TRP A 90 6.59 9.27 -7.53
CA TRP A 90 7.26 8.58 -8.61
C TRP A 90 8.43 9.49 -8.96
N PHE A 91 9.63 8.95 -9.12
CA PHE A 91 10.73 9.78 -9.60
C PHE A 91 10.88 9.51 -11.09
N ALA A 92 10.93 10.58 -11.89
CA ALA A 92 11.36 10.44 -13.28
C ALA A 92 12.82 9.94 -13.30
N ASP A 93 13.28 9.44 -14.45
CA ASP A 93 14.67 8.94 -14.61
C ASP A 93 15.74 9.99 -14.26
N ASP A 94 15.37 11.27 -14.22
CA ASP A 94 16.21 12.40 -13.81
C ASP A 94 16.18 12.71 -12.30
N GLY A 95 15.48 11.90 -11.50
CA GLY A 95 15.37 12.03 -10.04
C GLY A 95 14.39 13.11 -9.56
N ARG A 96 13.62 13.76 -10.45
CA ARG A 96 12.54 14.70 -10.04
C ARG A 96 11.27 13.95 -9.66
N SER A 97 10.52 14.49 -8.72
CA SER A 97 9.18 14.00 -8.43
C SER A 97 8.29 14.14 -9.67
N SER A 98 7.55 13.09 -9.96
CA SER A 98 6.69 12.89 -11.10
C SER A 98 5.28 12.66 -10.61
N CYS A 99 4.32 13.33 -11.24
CA CYS A 99 2.90 13.11 -11.01
C CYS A 99 2.40 11.78 -11.60
N TYR A 100 3.28 10.96 -12.16
CA TYR A 100 2.94 9.65 -12.72
C TYR A 100 2.24 8.72 -11.72
N ALA A 101 2.52 8.87 -10.41
CA ALA A 101 1.81 8.18 -9.34
C ALA A 101 0.35 8.60 -9.15
N GLY A 102 -0.11 9.68 -9.81
CA GLY A 102 -1.48 10.17 -9.76
C GLY A 102 -1.85 10.84 -8.43
N ALA A 103 -3.13 11.19 -8.30
CA ALA A 103 -3.74 11.62 -7.04
C ALA A 103 -4.47 10.44 -6.39
N ALA A 104 -4.39 10.33 -5.06
CA ALA A 104 -5.07 9.29 -4.29
C ALA A 104 -6.53 9.68 -4.15
N TYR A 105 -7.42 8.76 -4.50
CA TYR A 105 -8.84 8.90 -4.22
C TYR A 105 -9.19 8.30 -2.85
N ILE A 106 -8.79 7.05 -2.60
CA ILE A 106 -8.96 6.35 -1.32
C ILE A 106 -7.78 5.40 -1.10
N GLY A 107 -7.45 5.10 0.15
CA GLY A 107 -6.44 4.11 0.48
C GLY A 107 -6.57 3.57 1.90
N GLY A 108 -5.76 2.57 2.21
CA GLY A 108 -5.76 1.92 3.51
C GLY A 108 -4.81 0.75 3.60
N GLU A 109 -5.19 -0.28 4.33
CA GLU A 109 -4.37 -1.46 4.62
C GLU A 109 -4.94 -2.71 3.92
N LEU A 110 -4.06 -3.53 3.36
CA LEU A 110 -4.32 -4.89 2.90
C LEU A 110 -3.52 -5.85 3.79
N LYS A 111 -4.21 -6.79 4.45
CA LYS A 111 -3.58 -7.73 5.40
C LYS A 111 -4.21 -9.11 5.29
N PHE A 112 -3.46 -10.16 5.61
CA PHE A 112 -4.03 -11.50 5.73
C PHE A 112 -4.63 -11.70 7.13
N ASN A 113 -5.89 -12.10 7.21
CA ASN A 113 -6.52 -12.50 8.47
C ASN A 113 -6.37 -14.01 8.67
N LYS A 114 -5.46 -14.40 9.57
CA LYS A 114 -5.20 -15.82 9.91
C LYS A 114 -6.41 -16.57 10.47
N SER A 115 -7.39 -15.87 11.04
CA SER A 115 -8.59 -16.49 11.62
C SER A 115 -9.62 -16.84 10.54
N SER A 116 -9.76 -15.99 9.51
CA SER A 116 -10.68 -16.22 8.39
C SER A 116 -10.02 -16.91 7.19
N GLY A 117 -8.68 -16.90 7.13
CA GLY A 117 -7.91 -17.42 6.01
C GLY A 117 -8.03 -16.57 4.74
N LYS A 118 -8.37 -15.29 4.88
CA LYS A 118 -8.66 -14.37 3.76
C LYS A 118 -7.85 -13.09 3.83
N TRP A 119 -7.63 -12.46 2.69
CA TRP A 119 -7.10 -11.10 2.65
C TRP A 119 -8.20 -10.10 2.94
N GLU A 120 -7.89 -9.11 3.77
CA GLU A 120 -8.79 -8.04 4.19
C GLU A 120 -8.26 -6.70 3.68
N LEU A 121 -9.09 -6.02 2.89
CA LEU A 121 -8.87 -4.66 2.40
C LEU A 121 -9.67 -3.69 3.25
N SER A 122 -8.97 -2.83 3.99
CA SER A 122 -9.59 -1.81 4.84
C SER A 122 -9.26 -0.41 4.33
N ASN A 123 -10.10 0.57 4.64
CA ASN A 123 -9.80 2.00 4.46
C ASN A 123 -9.12 2.62 5.70
N LYS A 124 -8.42 1.81 6.50
CA LYS A 124 -7.58 2.33 7.59
C LYS A 124 -6.36 3.02 7.00
N SER A 125 -6.48 4.32 6.81
CA SER A 125 -5.37 5.19 6.43
C SER A 125 -5.48 6.49 7.21
N GLY A 126 -4.35 6.96 7.75
CA GLY A 126 -4.28 8.25 8.45
C GLY A 126 -4.56 9.46 7.55
N ARG A 127 -4.62 9.31 6.22
CA ARG A 127 -4.82 10.43 5.28
C ARG A 127 -5.83 10.17 4.16
N PHE A 128 -5.96 8.94 3.69
CA PHE A 128 -6.76 8.60 2.51
C PHE A 128 -7.91 7.64 2.81
N GLY A 129 -8.19 7.37 4.08
CA GLY A 129 -9.25 6.44 4.47
C GLY A 129 -10.67 6.99 4.23
N ARG A 130 -10.81 8.30 4.02
CA ARG A 130 -12.10 9.02 3.93
C ARG A 130 -13.02 8.81 5.15
N ILE A 131 -12.45 8.34 6.28
CA ILE A 131 -13.20 8.00 7.50
C ILE A 131 -13.89 9.23 8.08
N ASP A 132 -13.18 10.36 8.16
CA ASP A 132 -13.74 11.60 8.69
C ASP A 132 -14.76 12.22 7.74
N GLU A 133 -14.56 12.11 6.42
CA GLU A 133 -15.54 12.54 5.41
C GLU A 133 -16.86 11.74 5.51
N ILE A 134 -16.80 10.43 5.80
CA ILE A 134 -17.99 9.63 6.10
C ILE A 134 -18.70 10.16 7.35
N ARG A 135 -17.96 10.47 8.43
CA ARG A 135 -18.52 10.97 9.69
C ARG A 135 -19.14 12.36 9.53
N GLU A 136 -18.53 13.20 8.72
CA GLU A 136 -19.00 14.55 8.39
C GLU A 136 -20.14 14.55 7.36
N GLY A 137 -20.39 13.41 6.70
CA GLY A 137 -21.44 13.24 5.70
C GLY A 137 -21.13 13.92 4.36
N THR A 138 -19.85 14.24 4.09
CA THR A 138 -19.40 14.76 2.79
C THR A 138 -19.22 13.66 1.74
N VAL A 139 -19.13 12.41 2.20
CA VAL A 139 -19.05 11.19 1.39
C VAL A 139 -19.96 10.14 2.01
N THR A 140 -20.64 9.35 1.16
CA THR A 140 -21.50 8.27 1.63
C THR A 140 -20.71 6.98 1.89
N LEU A 141 -21.22 6.15 2.80
CA LEU A 141 -20.68 4.79 3.01
C LEU A 141 -20.80 3.93 1.73
N GLU A 142 -21.84 4.17 0.93
CA GLU A 142 -22.07 3.48 -0.34
C GLU A 142 -20.96 3.79 -1.35
N GLU A 143 -20.62 5.07 -1.56
CA GLU A 143 -19.52 5.48 -2.44
C GLU A 143 -18.17 4.90 -2.01
N VAL A 144 -17.89 4.88 -0.70
CA VAL A 144 -16.66 4.26 -0.19
C VAL A 144 -16.68 2.75 -0.41
N THR A 145 -17.81 2.08 -0.19
CA THR A 145 -17.95 0.65 -0.41
C THR A 145 -17.75 0.30 -1.88
N GLU A 146 -18.37 1.02 -2.81
CA GLU A 146 -18.21 0.83 -4.25
C GLU A 146 -16.75 0.95 -4.68
N LYS A 147 -16.05 1.98 -4.21
CA LYS A 147 -14.64 2.23 -4.55
C LYS A 147 -13.68 1.22 -3.93
N MET A 148 -14.00 0.73 -2.73
CA MET A 148 -13.25 -0.36 -2.12
C MET A 148 -13.51 -1.70 -2.81
N THR A 149 -14.73 -1.97 -3.28
CA THR A 149 -15.03 -3.15 -4.11
C THR A 149 -14.23 -3.11 -5.42
N GLU A 150 -14.23 -1.97 -6.12
CA GLU A 150 -13.43 -1.78 -7.33
C GLU A 150 -11.94 -2.07 -7.07
N ALA A 151 -11.39 -1.54 -5.97
CA ALA A 151 -10.00 -1.79 -5.60
C ALA A 151 -9.73 -3.27 -5.26
N ALA A 152 -10.64 -3.92 -4.54
CA ALA A 152 -10.54 -5.34 -4.19
C ALA A 152 -10.58 -6.24 -5.42
N ASP A 153 -11.45 -5.94 -6.39
CA ASP A 153 -11.56 -6.68 -7.65
C ASP A 153 -10.27 -6.53 -8.46
N ILE A 154 -9.74 -5.31 -8.62
CA ILE A 154 -8.47 -5.07 -9.32
C ILE A 154 -7.31 -5.83 -8.65
N ILE A 155 -7.22 -5.80 -7.32
CA ILE A 155 -6.17 -6.53 -6.58
C ILE A 155 -6.35 -8.04 -6.77
N GLY A 156 -7.56 -8.54 -6.60
CA GLY A 156 -7.88 -9.97 -6.71
C GLY A 156 -7.58 -10.53 -8.09
N GLU A 157 -7.97 -9.81 -9.15
CA GLU A 157 -7.72 -10.19 -10.54
C GLU A 157 -6.22 -10.11 -10.91
N SER A 158 -5.53 -9.06 -10.47
CA SER A 158 -4.11 -8.84 -10.83
C SER A 158 -3.16 -9.82 -10.14
N VAL A 159 -3.47 -10.20 -8.90
CA VAL A 159 -2.58 -11.01 -8.05
C VAL A 159 -3.05 -12.46 -7.90
N GLY A 160 -4.34 -12.72 -8.15
CA GLY A 160 -4.96 -14.04 -7.98
C GLY A 160 -5.24 -14.39 -6.51
N ILE A 161 -5.67 -13.41 -5.71
CA ILE A 161 -6.03 -13.60 -4.29
C ILE A 161 -7.52 -13.27 -4.03
N ASP A 162 -8.13 -13.92 -3.04
CA ASP A 162 -9.49 -13.59 -2.58
C ASP A 162 -9.42 -12.45 -1.55
N VAL A 163 -10.06 -11.31 -1.87
CA VAL A 163 -10.04 -10.09 -1.07
C VAL A 163 -11.43 -9.80 -0.51
N THR A 164 -11.49 -9.56 0.80
CA THR A 164 -12.72 -9.18 1.51
C THR A 164 -12.60 -7.78 2.09
N LEU A 165 -13.71 -7.05 2.23
CA LEU A 165 -13.67 -5.67 2.70
C LEU A 165 -13.83 -5.56 4.23
N ASP A 166 -12.99 -4.75 4.88
CA ASP A 166 -13.07 -4.33 6.29
C ASP A 166 -13.22 -2.79 6.36
N ILE A 167 -14.45 -2.29 6.18
CA ILE A 167 -14.75 -0.87 5.99
C ILE A 167 -14.97 -0.15 7.34
N TYR A 168 -14.30 0.98 7.52
CA TYR A 168 -14.46 1.93 8.63
C TYR A 168 -15.13 3.22 8.13
N PRO A 169 -15.88 3.97 8.97
CA PRO A 169 -16.21 3.76 10.37
C PRO A 169 -17.62 3.14 10.52
N LYS A 170 -17.81 1.92 10.01
CA LYS A 170 -19.11 1.21 9.98
C LYS A 170 -20.04 1.50 11.16
#